data_AF-A0AAD2T9S7-F1
#
_entry.id   AF-A0AAD2T9S7-F1
#
_cell.length_a   1.000
_cell.length_b   1.000
_cell.length_c   1.000
_cell.angle_alpha   90.00
_cell.angle_beta   90.00
_cell.angle_gamma   90.00
#
_symmetry.space_group_name_H-M   'P 1'
#
loop_
_entity.id
_entity.type
_entity.pdbx_description
1 polymer ?
#
loop_
_entity_poly.entity_id
_entity_poly.type
_entity_poly.pdbx_seq_one_letter_code
_entity_poly.pdbx_strand_id
1 'polypeptide(L)'
;MVFSFPFLGGSRVQIGEPTAALVVIIYGIIAQYVLAGLTVAAFLAGLMLIGIGLLHFDDLIKFISKTITVGFTLEIAVGIIVGQIKDLFCLNKVKMS
;
A
#
# COMPACT_ATOMS: atom_id res chain seq x y z
N MET A 1 5.87 10.57 9.64
CA MET A 1 6.79 10.51 8.48
C MET A 1 6.11 11.13 7.26
N VAL A 2 5.83 12.44 7.30
CA VAL A 2 5.10 13.18 6.23
C VAL A 2 5.92 14.40 5.76
N PHE A 3 7.04 14.71 6.41
CA PHE A 3 7.75 15.98 6.22
C PHE A 3 8.72 16.01 5.02
N SER A 4 9.16 14.85 4.51
CA SER A 4 10.23 14.78 3.50
C SER A 4 9.75 14.67 2.04
N PHE A 5 8.46 14.40 1.82
CA PHE A 5 7.88 14.13 0.50
C PHE A 5 7.99 15.30 -0.51
N PRO A 6 7.91 16.58 -0.10
CA PRO A 6 7.97 17.70 -1.05
C PRO A 6 9.37 17.93 -1.67
N PHE A 7 10.44 17.47 -1.01
CA PHE A 7 11.81 17.77 -1.44
C PHE A 7 12.40 16.75 -2.42
N LEU A 8 11.90 15.50 -2.41
CA LEU A 8 12.36 14.43 -3.31
C LEU A 8 11.23 13.92 -4.25
N GLY A 9 10.05 14.55 -4.23
CA GLY A 9 8.90 14.17 -5.05
C GLY A 9 8.99 14.69 -6.48
N GLY A 10 8.77 13.83 -7.47
CA GLY A 10 8.84 14.17 -8.90
C GLY A 10 7.69 15.06 -9.41
N SER A 11 6.63 15.27 -8.62
CA SER A 11 5.51 16.14 -8.97
C SER A 11 5.05 16.99 -7.78
N ARG A 12 4.85 18.28 -8.03
CA ARG A 12 4.38 19.25 -7.03
C ARG A 12 2.95 19.00 -6.55
N VAL A 13 2.23 18.06 -7.17
CA VAL A 13 0.81 17.75 -6.91
C VAL A 13 0.63 16.37 -6.25
N GLN A 14 1.70 15.65 -5.93
CA GLN A 14 1.60 14.31 -5.35
C GLN A 14 1.39 14.37 -3.83
N ILE A 15 0.27 13.83 -3.36
CA ILE A 15 -0.04 13.65 -1.94
C ILE A 15 0.15 12.17 -1.60
N GLY A 16 1.17 11.86 -0.80
CA GLY A 16 1.42 10.50 -0.31
C GLY A 16 0.50 10.17 0.85
N GLU A 17 -0.70 9.68 0.57
CA GLU A 17 -1.63 9.15 1.57
C GLU A 17 -1.49 7.62 1.62
N PRO A 18 -1.48 7.00 2.82
CA PRO A 18 -1.35 5.54 2.95
C PRO A 18 -2.61 4.83 2.41
N THR A 19 -2.57 4.47 1.13
CA THR A 19 -3.66 3.74 0.45
C THR A 19 -3.99 2.41 1.14
N ALA A 20 -5.25 2.00 1.10
CA ALA A 20 -5.75 0.76 1.70
C ALA A 20 -4.93 -0.50 1.34
N ALA A 21 -4.38 -0.58 0.13
CA ALA A 21 -3.52 -1.71 -0.27
C ALA A 21 -2.29 -1.88 0.63
N LEU A 22 -1.66 -0.77 1.05
CA LEU A 22 -0.52 -0.79 1.95
C LEU A 22 -0.92 -1.33 3.33
N VAL A 23 -2.11 -0.98 3.82
CA VAL A 23 -2.64 -1.49 5.10
C VAL A 23 -2.85 -3.01 5.05
N VAL A 24 -3.40 -3.53 3.95
CA VAL A 24 -3.62 -4.98 3.75
C VAL A 24 -2.30 -5.73 3.76
N ILE A 25 -1.28 -5.23 3.06
CA ILE A 25 0.06 -5.83 3.00
C ILE A 25 0.70 -5.87 4.40
N ILE A 26 0.66 -4.75 5.12
CA ILE A 26 1.19 -4.65 6.49
C ILE A 26 0.50 -5.67 7.41
N TYR A 27 -0.83 -5.75 7.35
CA TYR A 27 -1.59 -6.69 8.17
C TYR A 27 -1.20 -8.15 7.88
N GLY A 28 -1.00 -8.50 6.60
CA GLY A 28 -0.50 -9.81 6.20
C GLY A 28 0.90 -10.13 6.73
N ILE A 29 1.81 -9.16 6.72
CA ILE A 29 3.18 -9.34 7.25
C ILE A 29 3.14 -9.53 8.76
N ILE A 30 2.39 -8.69 9.49
CA ILE A 30 2.29 -8.79 10.95
C ILE A 30 1.70 -10.13 11.38
N ALA A 31 0.70 -10.64 10.65
CA ALA A 31 0.08 -11.92 10.94
C ALA A 31 1.04 -13.12 10.85
N GLN A 32 2.08 -13.03 10.01
CA GLN A 32 3.04 -14.11 9.77
C GLN A 32 4.37 -13.92 10.51
N TYR A 33 4.87 -12.69 10.61
CA TYR A 33 6.24 -12.38 11.04
C TYR A 33 6.33 -11.40 12.22
N VAL A 34 5.19 -11.04 12.82
CA VAL A 34 5.11 -10.09 13.94
C VAL A 34 5.65 -8.70 13.53
N LEU A 35 5.60 -7.73 14.44
CA LEU A 35 6.05 -6.36 14.22
C LEU A 35 7.53 -6.25 13.81
N ALA A 36 8.39 -7.14 14.30
CA ALA A 36 9.82 -7.14 13.97
C ALA A 36 10.06 -7.42 12.47
N GLY A 37 9.31 -8.35 11.87
CA GLY A 37 9.40 -8.66 10.45
C GLY A 37 9.01 -7.48 9.56
N LEU A 38 8.04 -6.67 9.98
CA LEU A 38 7.62 -5.48 9.25
C LEU A 38 8.73 -4.44 9.14
N THR A 39 9.47 -4.17 10.23
CA THR A 39 10.57 -3.19 10.22
C THR A 39 11.68 -3.62 9.26
N VAL A 40 12.05 -4.91 9.28
CA VAL A 40 13.07 -5.46 8.38
C VAL A 40 12.61 -5.40 6.92
N ALA A 41 11.35 -5.76 6.64
CA ALA A 41 10.78 -5.69 5.31
C ALA A 41 10.74 -4.25 4.77
N ALA A 42 10.33 -3.28 5.59
CA ALA A 42 10.29 -1.87 5.21
C ALA A 42 11.70 -1.32 4.91
N PHE A 43 12.70 -1.69 5.72
CA PHE A 43 14.10 -1.30 5.49
C PHE A 43 14.63 -1.88 4.18
N LEU A 44 14.37 -3.17 3.92
CA LEU A 44 14.79 -3.84 2.69
C LEU A 44 14.11 -3.24 1.45
N ALA A 45 12.80 -2.95 1.53
CA ALA A 45 12.06 -2.29 0.46
C ALA A 45 12.63 -0.90 0.12
N GLY A 46 13.03 -0.12 1.14
CA GLY A 46 13.69 1.17 0.94
C GLY A 46 15.04 1.03 0.21
N LEU A 47 15.84 0.02 0.58
CA LEU A 47 17.12 -0.25 -0.07
C LEU A 47 16.94 -0.68 -1.54
N MET A 48 15.94 -1.54 -1.80
CA MET A 48 15.57 -1.91 -3.18
C MET A 48 15.12 -0.71 -4.01
N LEU A 49 14.34 0.21 -3.43
CA LEU A 49 13.87 1.41 -4.13
C LEU A 49 15.03 2.33 -4.55
N ILE A 50 16.02 2.51 -3.65
CA ILE A 50 17.25 3.26 -3.97
C ILE A 50 18.04 2.55 -5.09
N GLY A 51 18.17 1.22 -5.02
CA GLY A 51 18.86 0.44 -6.05
C GLY A 51 18.21 0.55 -7.43
N ILE A 52 16.88 0.43 -7.50
CA ILE A 52 16.11 0.57 -8.75
C ILE A 52 16.25 1.98 -9.33
N GLY A 53 16.19 3.01 -8.48
CA GLY A 53 16.33 4.40 -8.90
C GLY A 53 17.72 4.75 -9.44
N LEU A 54 18.79 4.19 -8.87
CA LEU A 54 20.16 4.42 -9.38
C LEU A 54 20.40 3.73 -10.73
N LEU A 55 19.80 2.56 -10.93
CA LEU A 55 19.94 1.77 -12.14
C LEU A 55 18.98 2.22 -13.27
N HIS A 56 18.14 3.24 -13.02
CA HIS A 56 17.16 3.79 -13.96
C HIS A 56 16.26 2.70 -14.60
N PHE A 57 15.84 1.72 -13.80
CA PHE A 57 14.95 0.64 -14.25
C PHE A 57 13.49 1.10 -14.42
N ASP A 58 13.24 2.41 -14.44
CA ASP A 58 11.92 3.01 -14.64
C ASP A 58 11.29 2.61 -15.99
N ASP A 59 12.11 2.34 -17.02
CA ASP A 59 11.61 1.91 -18.32
C ASP A 59 10.98 0.49 -18.26
N LEU A 60 11.47 -0.37 -17.35
CA LEU A 60 10.91 -1.70 -17.15
C LEU A 60 9.50 -1.65 -16.54
N ILE A 61 9.21 -0.61 -15.74
CA ILE A 61 7.89 -0.39 -15.14
C ILE A 61 6.83 -0.12 -16.22
N LYS A 62 7.22 0.44 -17.38
CA LYS A 62 6.30 0.66 -18.52
C LYS A 62 5.82 -0.64 -19.15
N PHE A 63 6.51 -1.75 -18.94
CA PHE A 63 6.09 -3.08 -19.42
C PHE A 63 5.02 -3.73 -18.54
N ILE A 64 4.64 -3.12 -17.41
CA ILE A 64 3.53 -3.59 -16.60
C ILE A 64 2.24 -3.47 -17.43
N SER A 65 1.60 -4.62 -17.69
CA SER A 65 0.33 -4.65 -18.42
C SER A 65 -0.74 -3.87 -17.67
N LYS A 66 -1.53 -3.08 -18.41
CA LYS A 66 -2.67 -2.33 -17.87
C LYS A 66 -3.67 -3.24 -17.14
N THR A 67 -3.77 -4.51 -17.54
CA THR A 67 -4.62 -5.50 -16.87
C THR A 67 -4.26 -5.68 -15.41
N ILE A 68 -2.96 -5.65 -15.07
CA ILE A 68 -2.48 -5.83 -13.69
C ILE A 68 -2.84 -4.60 -12.85
N THR A 69 -2.61 -3.40 -13.37
CA THR A 69 -2.93 -2.14 -12.69
C THR A 69 -4.44 -1.98 -12.45
N VAL A 70 -5.25 -2.34 -13.45
CA VAL A 70 -6.72 -2.34 -13.31
C VAL A 70 -7.18 -3.39 -12.32
N GLY A 71 -6.61 -4.60 -12.36
CA GLY A 71 -6.88 -5.65 -11.37
C GLY A 71 -6.60 -5.21 -9.94
N PHE A 72 -5.45 -4.58 -9.70
CA PHE A 72 -5.09 -4.05 -8.38
C PHE A 72 -6.02 -2.91 -7.93
N THR A 73 -6.45 -2.05 -8.84
CA THR A 73 -7.42 -0.98 -8.53
C THR A 73 -8.79 -1.57 -8.16
N LEU A 74 -9.23 -2.61 -8.87
CA LEU A 74 -10.46 -3.34 -8.56
C LEU A 74 -10.37 -4.04 -7.21
N GLU A 75 -9.22 -4.64 -6.87
CA GLU A 75 -8.98 -5.24 -5.55
C GLU A 75 -9.21 -4.22 -4.43
N ILE A 76 -8.64 -3.02 -4.56
CA ILE A 76 -8.82 -1.93 -3.59
C ILE A 76 -10.30 -1.51 -3.53
N ALA A 77 -10.94 -1.31 -4.69
CA ALA A 77 -12.34 -0.88 -4.76
C ALA A 77 -13.28 -1.91 -4.10
N VAL A 78 -13.08 -3.20 -4.38
CA VAL A 78 -13.84 -4.30 -3.77
C VAL A 78 -13.57 -4.36 -2.27
N GLY A 79 -12.31 -4.22 -1.83
CA GLY A 79 -11.97 -4.18 -0.40
C GLY A 79 -12.69 -3.07 0.35
N ILE A 80 -12.76 -1.86 -0.24
CA ILE A 80 -13.51 -0.74 0.33
C ILE A 80 -15.01 -1.05 0.37
N ILE A 81 -15.61 -1.53 -0.73
CA ILE A 81 -17.04 -1.86 -0.79
C ILE A 81 -17.40 -2.92 0.25
N VAL A 82 -16.60 -3.98 0.40
CA VAL A 82 -16.81 -5.01 1.43
C VAL A 82 -16.72 -4.42 2.84
N GLY A 83 -15.77 -3.51 3.07
CA GLY A 83 -15.68 -2.77 4.33
C GLY A 83 -16.92 -1.93 4.63
N GLN A 84 -17.43 -1.20 3.64
CA GLN A 84 -18.64 -0.39 3.76
C GLN A 84 -19.88 -1.25 3.95
N ILE A 85 -20.02 -2.38 3.25
CA ILE A 85 -21.15 -3.30 3.41
C ILE A 85 -21.19 -3.87 4.84
N LYS A 86 -20.04 -4.21 5.43
CA LYS A 86 -19.96 -4.66 6.83
C LYS A 86 -20.44 -3.59 7.82
N ASP A 87 -20.14 -2.33 7.53
CA ASP A 87 -20.58 -1.18 8.34
C ASP A 87 -22.09 -0.91 8.17
N LEU A 88 -22.58 -0.94 6.93
CA LEU A 88 -24.00 -0.75 6.58
C LEU A 88 -24.93 -1.83 7.15
N PHE A 89 -24.48 -3.10 7.17
CA PHE A 89 -25.24 -4.19 7.78
C PHE A 89 -25.18 -4.19 9.31
N CYS A 90 -24.55 -3.18 9.94
CA CYS A 90 -24.47 -3.02 11.38
C CYS A 90 -23.95 -4.27 12.12
N LEU A 91 -23.16 -5.12 11.45
CA LEU A 91 -22.59 -6.34 12.02
C LEU A 91 -21.49 -6.03 13.06
N ASN A 92 -21.14 -4.76 13.23
CA ASN A 92 -20.21 -4.28 14.25
C ASN A 92 -20.90 -3.75 15.52
N LYS A 93 -22.24 -3.68 15.58
CA LYS A 93 -22.97 -3.30 16.81
C LYS A 93 -23.65 -4.46 17.54
N VAL A 94 -23.18 -5.69 17.34
CA VAL A 94 -23.55 -6.83 18.20
C VAL A 94 -22.28 -7.58 18.64
N LYS A 95 -21.45 -6.89 19.42
CA LYS A 95 -20.88 -7.51 20.60
C LYS A 95 -21.04 -6.53 21.76
N MET A 96 -21.90 -6.94 22.68
CA MET A 96 -22.33 -6.27 23.90
C MET A 96 -21.16 -5.82 24.78
N SER A 97 -21.50 -4.81 25.61
CA SER A 97 -21.02 -4.51 26.97
C SER A 97 -20.04 -5.48 27.60
#